data_AF-A0A522PVY2-F1
#
_entry.id   AF-A0A522PVY2-F1
#
_cell.length_a   1.000
_cell.length_b   1.000
_cell.length_c   1.000
_cell.angle_alpha   90.00
_cell.angle_beta   90.00
_cell.angle_gamma   90.00
#
_symmetry.space_group_name_H-M   'P 1'
#
loop_
_entity.id
_entity.type
_entity.pdbx_description
1 polymer ?
#
loop_
_entity_poly.entity_id
_entity_poly.type
_entity_poly.pdbx_seq_one_letter_code
_entity_poly.pdbx_strand_id
1 'polypeptide(L)'
;MLPKGLYQEWWRPAGDHYRVERLYYAFARSLAEASLRGDEENYHRCLALAKGDPFTFLVAALVEYQRNGRKCPSAFIASFPRSKRQLADFWSLDKLVGPPGGGETTLPGIPLPDGLAEKFITELFSLVQSRNRAAAREYFFLYGHADGSYSEFMMDQIENLVVNQPQVILRQWQAVRPYAERIASDLRGDAEYSPQDWRNEVGSLRAACRKHPYPSCAEALRIFH
;
A
#
# COMPACT_ATOMS: atom_id res chain seq x y z
N MET A 1 -27.20 2.77 5.14
CA MET A 1 -27.18 2.47 3.69
C MET A 1 -26.42 3.60 3.03
N LEU A 2 -25.37 3.31 2.24
CA LEU A 2 -24.65 4.36 1.52
C LEU A 2 -25.55 4.92 0.41
N PRO A 3 -25.64 6.25 0.25
CA PRO A 3 -26.40 6.84 -0.85
C PRO A 3 -25.89 6.33 -2.21
N LYS A 4 -26.81 6.04 -3.14
CA LYS A 4 -26.43 5.79 -4.54
C LYS A 4 -25.77 7.04 -5.09
N GLY A 5 -24.69 6.87 -5.85
CA GLY A 5 -24.02 8.01 -6.49
C GLY A 5 -22.92 8.66 -5.63
N LEU A 6 -22.65 8.16 -4.43
CA LEU A 6 -21.71 8.80 -3.49
C LEU A 6 -20.30 8.94 -4.07
N TYR A 7 -19.81 7.91 -4.77
CA TYR A 7 -18.55 7.96 -5.50
C TYR A 7 -18.54 9.01 -6.62
N GLN A 8 -19.64 9.17 -7.36
CA GLN A 8 -19.77 10.20 -8.39
C GLN A 8 -19.78 11.61 -7.79
N GLU A 9 -20.33 11.77 -6.58
CA GLU A 9 -20.34 13.04 -5.87
C GLU A 9 -18.94 13.43 -5.37
N TRP A 10 -18.14 12.46 -4.90
CA TRP A 10 -16.73 12.67 -4.52
C TRP A 10 -15.92 13.35 -5.63
N TRP A 11 -16.16 12.97 -6.88
CA TRP A 11 -15.41 13.47 -8.03
C TRP A 11 -15.96 14.77 -8.63
N ARG A 12 -17.04 15.34 -8.09
CA ARG A 12 -17.59 16.61 -8.58
C ARG A 12 -16.90 17.79 -7.90
N PRO A 13 -16.41 18.80 -8.65
CA PRO A 13 -15.81 20.00 -8.06
C PRO A 13 -16.74 20.78 -7.11
N ALA A 14 -18.05 20.70 -7.35
CA ALA A 14 -19.08 21.35 -6.53
C ALA A 14 -19.73 20.39 -5.51
N GLY A 15 -19.11 19.23 -5.25
CA GLY A 15 -19.61 18.25 -4.30
C GLY A 15 -19.45 18.70 -2.84
N ASP A 16 -20.36 18.25 -1.98
CA ASP A 16 -20.19 18.41 -0.52
C ASP A 16 -19.20 17.35 -0.02
N HIS A 17 -17.91 17.58 -0.27
CA HIS A 17 -16.82 16.65 0.06
C HIS A 17 -16.85 16.25 1.54
N TYR A 18 -17.14 17.19 2.44
CA TYR A 18 -17.24 16.93 3.88
C TYR A 18 -18.36 15.94 4.23
N ARG A 19 -19.54 16.06 3.62
CA ARG A 19 -20.62 15.07 3.79
C ARG A 19 -20.22 13.70 3.25
N VAL A 20 -19.57 13.67 2.08
CA VAL A 20 -19.13 12.43 1.44
C VAL A 20 -18.08 11.70 2.30
N GLU A 21 -17.07 12.41 2.79
CA GLU A 21 -16.04 11.90 3.70
C GLU A 21 -16.65 11.30 4.96
N ARG A 22 -17.58 12.02 5.64
CA ARG A 22 -18.27 11.50 6.82
C ARG A 22 -19.02 10.20 6.56
N LEU A 23 -19.63 10.04 5.38
CA LEU A 23 -20.35 8.82 5.02
C LEU A 23 -19.40 7.64 4.77
N TYR A 24 -18.26 7.87 4.12
CA TYR A 24 -17.23 6.83 3.94
C TYR A 24 -16.58 6.45 5.27
N TYR A 25 -16.24 7.43 6.12
CA TYR A 25 -15.74 7.16 7.46
C TYR A 25 -16.74 6.36 8.29
N ALA A 26 -18.03 6.73 8.30
CA ALA A 26 -19.07 6.01 9.02
C ALA A 26 -19.22 4.56 8.53
N PHE A 27 -19.11 4.33 7.23
CA PHE A 27 -19.07 2.99 6.66
C PHE A 27 -17.85 2.20 7.15
N ALA A 28 -16.65 2.77 7.00
CA ALA A 28 -15.40 2.12 7.38
C ALA A 28 -15.37 1.75 8.86
N ARG A 29 -15.84 2.66 9.72
CA ARG A 29 -15.99 2.44 11.15
C ARG A 29 -16.99 1.33 11.45
N SER A 30 -18.18 1.37 10.84
CA SER A 30 -19.22 0.34 11.08
C SER A 30 -18.73 -1.06 10.69
N LEU A 31 -18.04 -1.18 9.56
CA LEU A 31 -17.46 -2.44 9.10
C LEU A 31 -16.36 -2.94 10.06
N ALA A 32 -15.47 -2.05 10.49
CA ALA A 32 -14.39 -2.38 11.42
C ALA A 32 -14.94 -2.81 12.81
N GLU A 33 -15.94 -2.09 13.34
CA GLU A 33 -16.62 -2.44 14.59
C GLU A 33 -17.34 -3.79 14.50
N ALA A 34 -18.06 -4.04 13.40
CA ALA A 34 -18.75 -5.32 13.19
C ALA A 34 -17.76 -6.49 13.13
N SER A 35 -16.64 -6.30 12.41
CA SER A 35 -15.56 -7.27 12.33
C SER A 35 -14.94 -7.55 13.70
N LEU A 36 -14.63 -6.51 14.48
CA LEU A 36 -13.99 -6.63 15.79
C LEU A 36 -14.89 -7.32 16.83
N ARG A 37 -16.21 -7.04 16.79
CA ARG A 37 -17.20 -7.59 17.73
C ARG A 37 -17.74 -8.96 17.33
N GLY A 38 -17.40 -9.46 16.14
CA GLY A 38 -17.97 -10.70 15.61
C GLY A 38 -19.46 -10.59 15.25
N ASP A 39 -19.94 -9.40 14.90
CA ASP A 39 -21.31 -9.17 14.43
C ASP A 39 -21.40 -9.55 12.94
N GLU A 40 -21.66 -10.84 12.69
CA GLU A 40 -21.69 -11.41 11.33
C GLU A 40 -22.75 -10.77 10.44
N GLU A 41 -23.93 -10.48 10.99
CA GLU A 41 -25.03 -9.91 10.21
C GLU A 41 -24.66 -8.54 9.67
N ASN A 42 -24.20 -7.64 10.55
CA ASN A 42 -23.81 -6.30 10.15
C ASN A 42 -22.56 -6.32 9.27
N TYR A 43 -21.60 -7.21 9.57
CA TYR A 43 -20.41 -7.39 8.74
C TYR A 43 -20.77 -7.79 7.31
N HIS A 44 -21.58 -8.83 7.11
CA HIS A 44 -22.01 -9.26 5.78
C HIS A 44 -22.86 -8.20 5.06
N ARG A 45 -23.66 -7.44 5.80
CA ARG A 45 -24.39 -6.29 5.25
C ARG A 45 -23.45 -5.20 4.74
N CYS A 46 -22.41 -4.86 5.50
CA CYS A 46 -21.37 -3.92 5.06
C CYS A 46 -20.64 -4.43 3.82
N LEU A 47 -20.25 -5.70 3.77
CA LEU A 47 -19.62 -6.31 2.58
C LEU A 47 -20.54 -6.28 1.36
N ALA A 48 -21.84 -6.52 1.54
CA ALA A 48 -22.81 -6.43 0.46
C ALA A 48 -22.96 -4.98 -0.06
N LEU A 49 -22.92 -3.99 0.82
CA LEU A 49 -22.97 -2.57 0.47
C LEU A 49 -21.69 -2.09 -0.24
N ALA A 50 -20.54 -2.69 0.05
CA ALA A 50 -19.28 -2.37 -0.62
C ALA A 50 -19.28 -2.74 -2.12
N LYS A 51 -20.18 -3.63 -2.55
CA LYS A 51 -20.28 -4.08 -3.94
C LYS A 51 -20.75 -2.94 -4.84
N GLY A 52 -19.82 -2.34 -5.58
CA GLY A 52 -20.09 -1.34 -6.61
C GLY A 52 -19.56 0.06 -6.31
N ASP A 53 -18.93 0.25 -5.15
CA ASP A 53 -18.28 1.50 -4.78
C ASP A 53 -16.76 1.27 -4.56
N PRO A 54 -15.87 1.94 -5.31
CA PRO A 54 -14.44 1.66 -5.27
C PRO A 54 -13.79 1.84 -3.88
N PHE A 55 -14.19 2.84 -3.11
CA PHE A 55 -13.58 3.13 -1.81
C PHE A 55 -13.99 2.10 -0.77
N THR A 56 -15.27 1.83 -0.69
CA THR A 56 -15.82 0.88 0.29
C THR A 56 -15.39 -0.54 -0.02
N PHE A 57 -15.19 -0.87 -1.30
CA PHE A 57 -14.59 -2.13 -1.73
C PHE A 57 -13.15 -2.30 -1.22
N LEU A 58 -12.32 -1.25 -1.32
CA LEU A 58 -10.96 -1.29 -0.77
C LEU A 58 -11.01 -1.56 0.74
N VAL A 59 -11.75 -0.75 1.49
CA VAL A 59 -11.87 -0.90 2.96
C VAL A 59 -12.38 -2.30 3.32
N ALA A 60 -13.39 -2.81 2.63
CA ALA A 60 -13.90 -4.17 2.78
C ALA A 60 -12.81 -5.24 2.61
N ALA A 61 -12.00 -5.14 1.55
CA ALA A 61 -10.91 -6.07 1.29
C ALA A 61 -9.84 -6.05 2.40
N LEU A 62 -9.49 -4.88 2.95
CA LEU A 62 -8.55 -4.78 4.07
C LEU A 62 -9.12 -5.42 5.34
N VAL A 63 -10.36 -5.08 5.71
CA VAL A 63 -10.98 -5.64 6.92
C VAL A 63 -11.13 -7.14 6.80
N GLU A 64 -11.58 -7.65 5.66
CA GLU A 64 -11.69 -9.09 5.41
C GLU A 64 -10.33 -9.80 5.51
N TYR A 65 -9.28 -9.22 4.90
CA TYR A 65 -7.92 -9.74 4.99
C TYR A 65 -7.38 -9.80 6.42
N GLN A 66 -7.63 -8.76 7.22
CA GLN A 66 -7.19 -8.76 8.62
C GLN A 66 -8.01 -9.72 9.47
N ARG A 67 -9.33 -9.70 9.31
CA ARG A 67 -10.28 -10.56 10.04
C ARG A 67 -10.00 -12.04 9.84
N ASN A 68 -9.66 -12.45 8.61
CA ASN A 68 -9.34 -13.84 8.31
C ASN A 68 -7.93 -14.27 8.78
N GLY A 69 -7.24 -13.42 9.55
CA GLY A 69 -5.88 -13.68 10.03
C GLY A 69 -4.84 -13.67 8.90
N ARG A 70 -5.08 -12.87 7.85
CA ARG A 70 -4.20 -12.73 6.68
C ARG A 70 -4.01 -14.01 5.86
N LYS A 71 -4.95 -14.95 5.97
CA LYS A 71 -4.88 -16.28 5.33
C LYS A 71 -5.16 -16.24 3.82
N CYS A 72 -5.90 -15.24 3.34
CA CYS A 72 -6.30 -15.11 1.94
C CYS A 72 -5.68 -13.87 1.27
N PRO A 73 -4.35 -13.83 1.08
CA PRO A 73 -3.68 -12.66 0.51
C PRO A 73 -4.07 -12.37 -0.94
N SER A 74 -4.50 -13.39 -1.71
CA SER A 74 -4.87 -13.20 -3.11
C SER A 74 -6.05 -12.26 -3.32
N ALA A 75 -7.07 -12.32 -2.45
CA ALA A 75 -8.23 -11.43 -2.54
C ALA A 75 -7.85 -9.99 -2.17
N PHE A 76 -7.01 -9.82 -1.15
CA PHE A 76 -6.44 -8.53 -0.77
C PHE A 76 -5.58 -7.92 -1.88
N ILE A 77 -4.65 -8.69 -2.45
CA ILE A 77 -3.81 -8.23 -3.58
C ILE A 77 -4.69 -7.87 -4.78
N ALA A 78 -5.77 -8.61 -5.04
CA ALA A 78 -6.68 -8.32 -6.14
C ALA A 78 -7.48 -7.02 -5.98
N SER A 79 -7.53 -6.41 -4.79
CA SER A 79 -8.20 -5.13 -4.59
C SER A 79 -7.35 -3.92 -4.99
N PHE A 80 -6.04 -4.09 -5.20
CA PHE A 80 -5.15 -2.99 -5.57
C PHE A 80 -5.45 -2.42 -6.96
N PRO A 81 -5.16 -1.12 -7.17
CA PRO A 81 -5.53 -0.43 -8.40
C PRO A 81 -4.76 -0.95 -9.62
N ARG A 82 -5.45 -1.10 -10.75
CA ARG A 82 -4.88 -1.56 -12.03
C ARG A 82 -4.99 -0.56 -13.16
N SER A 83 -5.51 0.63 -12.87
CA SER A 83 -5.73 1.71 -13.83
C SER A 83 -5.44 3.06 -13.19
N LYS A 84 -5.16 4.07 -14.02
CA LYS A 84 -4.89 5.44 -13.54
C LYS A 84 -5.99 6.01 -12.66
N ARG A 85 -7.26 5.73 -12.99
CA ARG A 85 -8.40 6.17 -12.17
C ARG A 85 -8.40 5.50 -10.81
N GLN A 86 -8.22 4.18 -10.76
CA GLN A 86 -8.17 3.45 -9.50
C GLN A 86 -6.97 3.86 -8.64
N LEU A 87 -5.84 4.24 -9.25
CA LEU A 87 -4.69 4.81 -8.53
C LEU A 87 -5.09 6.13 -7.85
N ALA A 88 -5.75 7.03 -8.58
CA ALA A 88 -6.23 8.29 -8.00
C ALA A 88 -7.24 8.05 -6.85
N ASP A 89 -8.13 7.06 -7.00
CA ASP A 89 -9.00 6.63 -5.91
C ASP A 89 -8.16 6.15 -4.71
N PHE A 90 -7.23 5.22 -4.92
CA PHE A 90 -6.39 4.65 -3.86
C PHE A 90 -5.64 5.73 -3.06
N TRP A 91 -5.01 6.70 -3.74
CA TRP A 91 -4.28 7.80 -3.09
C TRP A 91 -5.18 8.81 -2.37
N SER A 92 -6.49 8.79 -2.63
CA SER A 92 -7.46 9.65 -1.93
C SER A 92 -8.05 9.04 -0.66
N LEU A 93 -7.71 7.78 -0.33
CA LEU A 93 -8.26 7.05 0.82
C LEU A 93 -8.08 7.81 2.15
N ASP A 94 -6.96 8.49 2.33
CA ASP A 94 -6.66 9.20 3.59
C ASP A 94 -7.54 10.42 3.78
N LYS A 95 -8.06 11.00 2.70
CA LYS A 95 -9.04 12.09 2.75
C LYS A 95 -10.41 11.60 3.23
N LEU A 96 -10.73 10.32 3.02
CA LEU A 96 -12.05 9.75 3.28
C LEU A 96 -12.20 9.12 4.67
N VAL A 97 -11.09 8.67 5.26
CA VAL A 97 -11.11 7.92 6.52
C VAL A 97 -10.31 8.64 7.63
N GLY A 98 -9.73 9.81 7.33
CA GLY A 98 -9.16 10.71 8.34
C GLY A 98 -10.25 11.49 9.10
N PRO A 99 -10.05 11.80 10.40
CA PRO A 99 -11.03 12.56 11.15
C PRO A 99 -11.03 14.04 10.73
N PRO A 100 -12.20 14.68 10.62
CA PRO A 100 -12.28 16.13 10.64
C PRO A 100 -12.01 16.63 12.07
N GLY A 101 -10.76 16.71 12.50
CA GLY A 101 -10.40 17.32 13.79
C GLY A 101 -9.30 16.67 14.64
N GLY A 102 -8.40 15.85 14.07
CA GLY A 102 -7.07 15.62 14.67
C GLY A 102 -6.97 14.84 16.00
N GLY A 103 -8.03 14.17 16.47
CA GLY A 103 -8.04 13.51 17.79
C GLY A 103 -7.80 12.00 17.79
N GLU A 104 -8.35 11.25 16.84
CA GLU A 104 -8.22 9.78 16.83
C GLU A 104 -8.14 9.24 15.38
N THR A 105 -6.92 8.91 14.95
CA THR A 105 -6.61 8.26 13.66
C THR A 105 -6.74 6.75 13.77
N THR A 106 -7.89 6.24 14.23
CA THR A 106 -8.09 4.78 14.27
C THR A 106 -9.48 4.38 13.83
N LEU A 107 -9.53 3.35 12.99
CA LEU A 107 -10.70 2.52 12.85
C LEU A 107 -10.64 1.44 13.94
N PRO A 108 -11.77 1.01 14.53
CA PRO A 108 -11.75 -0.01 15.57
C PRO A 108 -11.04 -1.30 15.14
N GLY A 109 -9.99 -1.69 15.87
CA GLY A 109 -9.18 -2.88 15.55
C GLY A 109 -8.22 -2.72 14.36
N ILE A 110 -8.13 -1.53 13.75
CA ILE A 110 -7.25 -1.24 12.62
C ILE A 110 -6.44 0.02 12.95
N PRO A 111 -5.18 -0.14 13.40
CA PRO A 111 -4.28 0.99 13.60
C PRO A 111 -4.02 1.69 12.27
N LEU A 112 -4.25 3.01 12.24
CA LEU A 112 -4.00 3.88 11.09
C LEU A 112 -3.08 5.05 11.50
N PRO A 113 -1.87 4.78 12.04
CA PRO A 113 -0.97 5.84 12.52
C PRO A 113 -0.69 6.89 11.45
N ASP A 114 -0.50 6.42 10.21
CA ASP A 114 -0.08 7.25 9.07
C ASP A 114 -1.14 7.28 7.95
N GLY A 115 -2.38 6.87 8.27
CA GLY A 115 -3.50 6.83 7.33
C GLY A 115 -3.84 5.46 6.78
N LEU A 116 -4.90 5.42 5.97
CA LEU A 116 -5.45 4.20 5.39
C LEU A 116 -4.63 3.72 4.19
N ALA A 117 -4.21 4.61 3.28
CA ALA A 117 -3.38 4.23 2.13
C ALA A 117 -2.06 3.58 2.59
N GLU A 118 -1.36 4.21 3.53
CA GLU A 118 -0.13 3.66 4.13
C GLU A 118 -0.36 2.33 4.83
N LYS A 119 -1.55 2.13 5.43
CA LYS A 119 -1.93 0.83 5.99
C LYS A 119 -2.05 -0.25 4.91
N PHE A 120 -2.64 0.03 3.75
CA PHE A 120 -2.66 -0.91 2.62
C PHE A 120 -1.25 -1.23 2.15
N ILE A 121 -0.42 -0.20 1.99
CA ILE A 121 0.97 -0.33 1.53
C ILE A 121 1.77 -1.20 2.50
N THR A 122 1.62 -0.98 3.81
CA THR A 122 2.30 -1.77 4.86
C THR A 122 1.91 -3.25 4.82
N GLU A 123 0.62 -3.55 4.69
CA GLU A 123 0.14 -4.94 4.59
C GLU A 123 0.63 -5.59 3.28
N LEU A 124 0.68 -4.84 2.18
CA LEU A 124 1.23 -5.31 0.91
C LEU A 124 2.74 -5.56 0.99
N PHE A 125 3.48 -4.65 1.62
CA PHE A 125 4.92 -4.75 1.83
C PHE A 125 5.30 -5.95 2.71
N SER A 126 4.49 -6.25 3.73
CA SER A 126 4.67 -7.46 4.54
C SER A 126 4.58 -8.75 3.70
N LEU A 127 3.73 -8.76 2.67
CA LEU A 127 3.63 -9.86 1.70
C LEU A 127 4.84 -9.89 0.75
N VAL A 128 5.38 -8.72 0.37
CA VAL A 128 6.64 -8.60 -0.41
C VAL A 128 7.80 -9.24 0.37
N GLN A 129 7.97 -8.91 1.65
CA GLN A 129 8.98 -9.50 2.54
C GLN A 129 8.81 -11.03 2.66
N SER A 130 7.56 -11.49 2.69
CA SER A 130 7.19 -12.92 2.67
C SER A 130 7.37 -13.60 1.30
N ARG A 131 8.03 -12.92 0.36
CA ARG A 131 8.38 -13.41 -0.99
C ARG A 131 7.17 -13.64 -1.91
N ASN A 132 6.04 -13.01 -1.65
CA ASN A 132 4.85 -13.11 -2.51
C ASN A 132 5.05 -12.31 -3.81
N ARG A 133 5.15 -13.02 -4.93
CA ARG A 133 5.39 -12.41 -6.25
C ARG A 133 4.25 -11.54 -6.76
N ALA A 134 3.01 -11.85 -6.40
CA ALA A 134 1.86 -11.04 -6.81
C ALA A 134 1.86 -9.70 -6.04
N ALA A 135 2.10 -9.76 -4.73
CA ALA A 135 2.26 -8.56 -3.91
C ALA A 135 3.39 -7.66 -4.39
N ALA A 136 4.53 -8.25 -4.77
CA ALA A 136 5.67 -7.53 -5.34
C ALA A 136 5.29 -6.70 -6.56
N ARG A 137 4.52 -7.28 -7.48
CA ARG A 137 4.09 -6.59 -8.71
C ARG A 137 3.22 -5.39 -8.37
N GLU A 138 2.24 -5.56 -7.49
CA GLU A 138 1.37 -4.45 -7.08
C GLU A 138 2.14 -3.38 -6.30
N TYR A 139 3.06 -3.79 -5.41
CA TYR A 139 3.84 -2.86 -4.58
C TYR A 139 4.74 -1.96 -5.44
N PHE A 140 5.54 -2.55 -6.33
CA PHE A 140 6.42 -1.76 -7.19
C PHE A 140 5.64 -0.98 -8.25
N PHE A 141 4.47 -1.47 -8.68
CA PHE A 141 3.55 -0.70 -9.51
C PHE A 141 3.03 0.56 -8.81
N LEU A 142 2.60 0.44 -7.54
CA LEU A 142 2.21 1.58 -6.72
C LEU A 142 3.37 2.56 -6.56
N TYR A 143 4.55 2.09 -6.18
CA TYR A 143 5.74 2.92 -6.00
C TYR A 143 6.05 3.72 -7.28
N GLY A 144 5.99 3.08 -8.45
CA GLY A 144 6.19 3.77 -9.73
C GLY A 144 5.23 4.92 -10.01
N HIS A 145 4.12 5.01 -9.29
CA HIS A 145 3.10 6.07 -9.39
C HIS A 145 2.91 6.85 -8.09
N ALA A 146 3.71 6.59 -7.06
CA ALA A 146 3.69 7.34 -5.81
C ALA A 146 4.42 8.67 -5.99
N ASP A 147 3.93 9.70 -5.31
CA ASP A 147 4.51 11.04 -5.21
C ASP A 147 4.43 11.57 -3.78
N GLY A 148 5.14 12.66 -3.49
CA GLY A 148 5.17 13.30 -2.17
C GLY A 148 5.45 12.32 -1.03
N SER A 149 4.67 12.43 0.06
CA SER A 149 4.84 11.62 1.28
C SER A 149 4.68 10.12 1.04
N TYR A 150 3.85 9.69 0.08
CA TYR A 150 3.72 8.26 -0.22
C TYR A 150 4.96 7.70 -0.90
N SER A 151 5.63 8.50 -1.74
CA SER A 151 6.89 8.09 -2.36
C SER A 151 7.98 7.95 -1.32
N GLU A 152 8.08 8.90 -0.38
CA GLU A 152 9.03 8.89 0.75
C GLU A 152 8.79 7.66 1.64
N PHE A 153 7.55 7.46 2.09
CA PHE A 153 7.16 6.30 2.90
C PHE A 153 7.51 4.95 2.25
N MET A 154 7.23 4.80 0.95
CA MET A 154 7.57 3.57 0.22
C MET A 154 9.07 3.42 -0.01
N MET A 155 9.82 4.53 -0.09
CA MET A 155 11.28 4.49 -0.23
C MET A 155 11.96 4.00 1.03
N ASP A 156 11.54 4.44 2.22
CA ASP A 156 12.06 3.92 3.50
C ASP A 156 11.93 2.38 3.57
N GLN A 157 10.80 1.87 3.08
CA GLN A 157 10.54 0.44 3.00
C GLN A 157 11.45 -0.27 1.98
N ILE A 158 11.68 0.36 0.82
CA ILE A 158 12.55 -0.18 -0.24
C ILE A 158 14.02 -0.17 0.20
N GLU A 159 14.51 0.91 0.79
CA GLU A 159 15.84 1.00 1.41
C GLU A 159 16.03 -0.16 2.39
N ASN A 160 15.08 -0.35 3.32
CA ASN A 160 15.14 -1.43 4.29
C ASN A 160 15.24 -2.82 3.61
N LEU A 161 14.58 -3.03 2.46
CA LEU A 161 14.77 -4.26 1.68
C LEU A 161 16.17 -4.35 1.07
N VAL A 162 16.71 -3.26 0.53
CA VAL A 162 18.02 -3.25 -0.12
C VAL A 162 19.14 -3.51 0.90
N VAL A 163 19.08 -2.87 2.05
CA VAL A 163 20.07 -3.01 3.13
C VAL A 163 19.92 -4.34 3.86
N ASN A 164 18.73 -4.59 4.42
CA ASN A 164 18.56 -5.68 5.39
C ASN A 164 18.11 -7.00 4.74
N GLN A 165 17.48 -6.95 3.55
CA GLN A 165 16.92 -8.12 2.89
C GLN A 165 17.16 -8.16 1.36
N PRO A 166 18.37 -7.91 0.86
CA PRO A 166 18.65 -7.78 -0.58
C PRO A 166 18.23 -9.00 -1.42
N GLN A 167 18.18 -10.19 -0.81
CA GLN A 167 17.65 -11.39 -1.44
C GLN A 167 16.19 -11.27 -1.90
N VAL A 168 15.37 -10.45 -1.23
CA VAL A 168 13.97 -10.24 -1.60
C VAL A 168 13.90 -9.50 -2.94
N ILE A 169 14.65 -8.40 -3.07
CA ILE A 169 14.81 -7.65 -4.32
C ILE A 169 15.29 -8.56 -5.45
N LEU A 170 16.37 -9.31 -5.22
CA LEU A 170 16.98 -10.15 -6.25
C LEU A 170 16.06 -11.29 -6.72
N ARG A 171 15.29 -11.90 -5.80
CA ARG A 171 14.33 -12.98 -6.13
C ARG A 171 13.08 -12.48 -6.83
N GLN A 172 12.70 -11.23 -6.58
CA GLN A 172 11.53 -10.60 -7.18
C GLN A 172 11.91 -9.65 -8.31
N TRP A 173 13.11 -9.78 -8.86
CA TRP A 173 13.66 -8.85 -9.85
C TRP A 173 12.72 -8.54 -11.00
N GLN A 174 11.94 -9.50 -11.49
CA GLN A 174 10.97 -9.24 -12.57
C GLN A 174 9.91 -8.17 -12.21
N ALA A 175 9.54 -8.03 -10.93
CA ALA A 175 8.64 -6.98 -10.46
C ALA A 175 9.40 -5.67 -10.19
N VAL A 176 10.64 -5.74 -9.72
CA VAL A 176 11.48 -4.57 -9.37
C VAL A 176 12.02 -3.88 -10.64
N ARG A 177 12.46 -4.67 -11.62
CA ARG A 177 13.24 -4.26 -12.79
C ARG A 177 12.68 -3.03 -13.52
N PRO A 178 11.36 -2.90 -13.79
CA PRO A 178 10.82 -1.73 -14.47
C PRO A 178 10.99 -0.42 -13.69
N TYR A 179 11.20 -0.50 -12.38
CA TYR A 179 11.29 0.63 -11.46
C TYR A 179 12.71 0.80 -10.89
N ALA A 180 13.63 -0.11 -11.21
CA ALA A 180 14.96 -0.17 -10.59
C ALA A 180 15.80 1.09 -10.82
N GLU A 181 15.67 1.75 -11.98
CA GLU A 181 16.38 3.01 -12.26
C GLU A 181 15.87 4.16 -11.38
N ARG A 182 14.54 4.25 -11.19
CA ARG A 182 13.94 5.21 -10.26
C ARG A 182 14.38 4.92 -8.83
N ILE A 183 14.30 3.66 -8.39
CA ILE A 183 14.76 3.26 -7.04
C ILE A 183 16.22 3.66 -6.83
N ALA A 184 17.10 3.33 -7.78
CA ALA A 184 18.51 3.69 -7.68
C ALA A 184 18.75 5.20 -7.75
N SER A 185 17.89 5.95 -8.45
CA SER A 185 17.94 7.42 -8.47
C SER A 185 17.51 8.01 -7.12
N ASP A 186 16.39 7.55 -6.58
CA ASP A 186 15.82 8.05 -5.33
C ASP A 186 16.77 7.76 -4.15
N LEU A 187 17.32 6.54 -4.07
CA LEU A 187 18.35 6.17 -3.07
C LEU A 187 19.65 6.98 -3.18
N ARG A 188 19.99 7.50 -4.36
CA ARG A 188 21.18 8.35 -4.56
C ARG A 188 20.90 9.84 -4.33
N GLY A 189 19.67 10.26 -4.61
CA GLY A 189 19.28 11.66 -4.78
C GLY A 189 18.71 12.29 -3.52
N ASP A 190 18.44 11.51 -2.47
CA ASP A 190 17.95 12.07 -1.23
C ASP A 190 19.01 12.98 -0.60
N ALA A 191 18.66 14.24 -0.34
CA ALA A 191 19.63 15.26 0.09
C ALA A 191 20.21 14.95 1.50
N GLU A 192 19.57 14.04 2.24
CA GLU A 192 20.02 13.51 3.52
C GLU A 192 20.94 12.28 3.38
N TYR A 193 21.06 11.70 2.18
CA TYR A 193 21.83 10.50 1.96
C TYR A 193 23.32 10.78 1.91
N SER A 194 24.05 10.25 2.89
CA SER A 194 25.50 10.32 2.85
C SER A 194 26.02 9.39 1.74
N PRO A 195 27.15 9.71 1.08
CA PRO A 195 27.82 8.77 0.18
C PRO A 195 28.17 7.42 0.84
N GLN A 196 28.10 7.32 2.17
CA GLN A 196 28.29 6.10 2.92
C GLN A 196 27.06 5.18 2.85
N ASP A 197 25.85 5.73 2.90
CA ASP A 197 24.62 4.94 2.91
C ASP A 197 24.41 4.25 1.56
N TRP A 198 24.60 4.99 0.46
CA TRP A 198 24.65 4.40 -0.88
C TRP A 198 25.69 3.28 -1.00
N ARG A 199 26.89 3.45 -0.43
CA ARG A 199 27.91 2.40 -0.42
C ARG A 199 27.47 1.18 0.39
N ASN A 200 26.74 1.37 1.50
CA ASN A 200 26.23 0.28 2.34
C ASN A 200 25.15 -0.53 1.59
N GLU A 201 24.25 0.13 0.88
CA GLU A 201 23.21 -0.49 0.06
C GLU A 201 23.79 -1.34 -1.07
N VAL A 202 24.66 -0.74 -1.88
CA VAL A 202 25.35 -1.43 -2.98
C VAL A 202 26.23 -2.57 -2.43
N GLY A 203 26.86 -2.34 -1.28
CA GLY A 203 27.62 -3.35 -0.55
C GLY A 203 26.76 -4.56 -0.16
N SER A 204 25.55 -4.32 0.35
CA SER A 204 24.59 -5.35 0.78
C SER A 204 24.08 -6.17 -0.40
N LEU A 205 23.69 -5.52 -1.51
CA LEU A 205 23.32 -6.19 -2.76
C LEU A 205 24.47 -7.04 -3.32
N ARG A 206 25.70 -6.50 -3.34
CA ARG A 206 26.90 -7.21 -3.80
C ARG A 206 27.21 -8.42 -2.93
N ALA A 207 27.12 -8.28 -1.61
CA ALA A 207 27.30 -9.38 -0.67
C ALA A 207 26.27 -10.50 -0.91
N ALA A 208 25.00 -10.13 -1.11
CA ALA A 208 23.93 -11.08 -1.41
C ALA A 208 24.19 -11.83 -2.73
N CYS A 209 24.62 -11.13 -3.78
CA CYS A 209 24.96 -11.73 -5.08
C CYS A 209 26.17 -12.66 -5.03
N ARG A 210 27.16 -12.37 -4.19
CA ARG A 210 28.29 -13.29 -3.94
C ARG A 210 27.86 -14.55 -3.21
N LYS A 211 26.99 -14.40 -2.20
CA LYS A 211 26.49 -15.53 -1.41
C LYS A 211 25.53 -16.41 -2.23
N HIS A 212 24.72 -15.79 -3.07
CA HIS A 212 23.71 -16.43 -3.90
C HIS A 212 23.71 -15.79 -5.30
N PRO A 213 24.32 -16.43 -6.31
CA PRO A 213 24.41 -15.86 -7.66
C PRO A 213 23.07 -15.99 -8.38
N TYR A 214 22.14 -15.09 -8.08
CA TYR A 214 20.86 -15.00 -8.79
C TYR A 214 21.10 -14.56 -10.25
N PRO A 215 20.29 -15.02 -11.22
CA PRO A 215 20.38 -14.56 -12.62
C PRO A 215 20.27 -13.04 -12.78
N SER A 216 19.57 -12.38 -11.86
CA SER A 216 19.37 -10.93 -11.80
C SER A 216 20.59 -10.14 -11.33
N CYS A 217 21.60 -10.78 -10.75
CA CYS A 217 22.69 -10.10 -10.06
C CYS A 217 23.51 -9.16 -10.96
N ALA A 218 23.82 -9.57 -12.18
CA ALA A 218 24.61 -8.74 -13.10
C ALA A 218 23.86 -7.45 -13.48
N GLU A 219 22.56 -7.56 -13.78
CA GLU A 219 21.74 -6.39 -14.13
C GLU A 219 21.48 -5.50 -12.91
N ALA A 220 21.12 -6.08 -11.76
CA ALA A 220 20.90 -5.34 -10.53
C ALA A 220 22.15 -4.55 -10.12
N LEU A 221 23.32 -5.19 -10.06
CA LEU A 221 24.56 -4.50 -9.74
C LEU A 221 24.95 -3.43 -10.76
N ARG A 222 24.54 -3.55 -12.02
CA ARG A 222 24.78 -2.50 -13.04
C ARG A 222 23.90 -1.27 -12.81
N ILE A 223 22.66 -1.45 -12.40
CA ILE A 223 21.71 -0.34 -12.19
C ILE A 223 22.01 0.40 -10.88
N PHE A 224 22.34 -0.35 -9.83
CA PHE A 224 22.65 0.18 -8.50
C PHE A 224 24.13 0.59 -8.35
N HIS A 225 24.94 0.67 -9.40
CA HIS A 225 26.35 1.10 -9.31
C HIS A 225 26.54 2.43 -10.03
#